data_AF-A0A936ZHL7-F1
#
_entry.id   AF-A0A936ZHL7-F1
#
_cell.length_a   1.000
_cell.length_b   1.000
_cell.length_c   1.000
_cell.angle_alpha   90.00
_cell.angle_beta   90.00
_cell.angle_gamma   90.00
#
_symmetry.space_group_name_H-M   'P 1'
#
loop_
_entity.id
_entity.type
_entity.pdbx_description
1 polymer ?
#
loop_
_entity_poly.entity_id
_entity_poly.type
_entity_poly.pdbx_seq_one_letter_code
_entity_poly.pdbx_strand_id
1 'polypeptide(L)' 'MGRAASDDWPEDYLIVVPHAWRDDDLWLEIQAETQERIGTTLREMYADLGRLPLSPSLMLVVCQIEADRGAPTLHG' A
#
# COMPACT_ATOMS: atom_id res chain seq x y z
N MET A 1 -15.34 -13.98 45.68
CA MET A 1 -15.17 -12.52 45.56
C MET A 1 -14.37 -12.24 44.30
N GLY A 2 -14.90 -11.41 43.39
CA GLY A 2 -14.22 -11.02 42.15
C GLY A 2 -15.12 -11.04 40.91
N ARG A 3 -15.72 -9.89 40.60
CA ARG A 3 -16.07 -9.39 39.25
C ARG A 3 -16.47 -7.92 39.46
N ALA A 4 -15.51 -7.00 39.34
CA ALA A 4 -15.05 -6.37 38.09
C ALA A 4 -16.16 -5.51 37.47
N ALA A 5 -15.89 -4.21 37.46
CA ALA A 5 -16.69 -3.12 36.93
C ALA A 5 -17.35 -3.43 35.59
N SER A 6 -18.62 -3.10 35.45
CA SER A 6 -19.23 -2.76 34.16
C SER A 6 -20.60 -2.13 34.40
N ASP A 7 -20.95 -1.18 33.55
CA ASP A 7 -22.33 -0.73 33.28
C ASP A 7 -22.87 0.51 34.01
N ASP A 8 -22.02 1.48 34.33
CA ASP A 8 -22.47 2.85 34.68
C ASP A 8 -22.41 3.80 33.46
N TRP A 9 -22.92 3.35 32.31
CA TRP A 9 -23.25 4.26 31.21
C TRP A 9 -24.72 4.62 31.34
N PRO A 10 -25.07 5.87 31.70
CA PRO A 10 -26.47 6.27 31.79
C PRO A 10 -27.11 6.17 30.39
N GLU A 11 -28.23 5.45 30.31
CA GLU A 11 -28.98 5.07 29.11
C GLU A 11 -29.51 6.25 28.26
N ASP A 12 -29.20 7.50 28.65
CA ASP A 12 -29.79 8.72 28.11
C ASP A 12 -28.88 9.56 27.19
N TYR A 13 -27.65 9.14 26.90
CA TYR A 13 -26.80 9.85 25.94
C TYR A 13 -26.88 9.24 24.54
N LEU A 14 -27.97 9.53 23.84
CA LEU A 14 -28.00 9.39 22.40
C LEU A 14 -27.18 10.52 21.78
N ILE A 15 -25.90 10.26 21.48
CA ILE A 15 -25.08 11.19 20.68
C ILE A 15 -25.54 11.11 19.23
N VAL A 16 -26.47 11.99 18.86
CA VAL A 16 -26.86 12.20 17.47
C VAL A 16 -25.78 13.06 16.81
N VAL A 17 -24.86 12.43 16.09
CA VAL A 17 -23.94 13.13 15.19
C VAL A 17 -24.71 13.50 13.93
N PRO A 18 -24.93 14.80 13.64
CA PRO A 18 -25.58 15.21 12.40
C PRO A 18 -24.84 14.63 11.20
N HIS A 19 -25.54 14.19 10.16
CA HIS A 19 -24.89 13.70 8.94
C HIS A 19 -23.95 14.74 8.32
N ALA A 20 -24.16 16.05 8.56
CA ALA A 20 -23.25 17.11 8.16
C ALA A 20 -21.91 17.17 8.94
N TRP A 21 -21.76 16.42 10.04
CA TRP A 21 -20.50 16.18 10.75
C TRP A 21 -19.85 14.85 10.37
N ARG A 22 -20.59 13.96 9.70
CA ARG A 22 -19.96 13.00 8.79
C ARG A 22 -19.58 13.81 7.57
N ASP A 23 -18.46 14.49 7.71
CA ASP A 23 -17.83 15.27 6.66
C ASP A 23 -17.31 14.27 5.62
N ASP A 24 -18.25 13.65 4.89
CA ASP A 24 -17.98 12.65 3.87
C ASP A 24 -17.07 13.26 2.80
N ASP A 25 -17.16 14.57 2.60
CA ASP A 25 -16.24 15.36 1.79
C ASP A 25 -14.82 15.38 2.39
N LEU A 26 -14.66 15.72 3.67
CA LEU A 26 -13.35 15.59 4.36
C LEU A 26 -12.82 14.15 4.34
N TRP A 27 -13.69 13.15 4.48
CA TRP A 27 -13.29 11.75 4.39
C TRP A 27 -12.78 11.41 2.98
N LEU A 28 -13.45 11.88 1.93
CA LEU A 28 -13.00 11.73 0.56
C LEU A 28 -11.70 12.48 0.29
N GLU A 29 -11.53 13.68 0.85
CA GLU A 29 -10.29 14.45 0.75
C GLU A 29 -9.12 13.73 1.42
N ILE A 30 -9.30 13.23 2.65
CA ILE A 30 -8.30 12.43 3.37
C ILE A 30 -7.95 11.17 2.58
N GLN A 31 -8.95 10.49 2.00
CA GLN A 31 -8.72 9.32 1.17
C GLN A 31 -7.91 9.66 -0.09
N ALA A 32 -8.26 10.74 -0.79
CA ALA A 32 -7.57 11.18 -1.98
C ALA A 32 -6.10 11.56 -1.70
N GLU A 33 -5.86 12.36 -0.66
CA GLU A 33 -4.52 12.76 -0.23
C GLU A 33 -3.68 11.53 0.16
N THR A 34 -4.27 10.61 0.93
CA THR A 34 -3.59 9.39 1.36
C THR A 34 -3.23 8.51 0.17
N GLN A 35 -4.14 8.32 -0.78
CA GLN A 35 -3.88 7.55 -2.00
C GLN A 35 -2.80 8.18 -2.87
N GLU A 36 -2.84 9.51 -3.06
CA GLU A 36 -1.80 10.22 -3.81
C GLU A 36 -0.43 10.04 -3.15
N ARG A 37 -0.35 10.26 -1.84
CA ARG A 37 0.90 10.12 -1.09
C ARG A 37 1.46 8.71 -1.17
N ILE A 38 0.63 7.69 -0.97
CA ILE A 38 1.04 6.28 -1.13
C ILE A 38 1.55 6.03 -2.55
N GLY A 39 0.81 6.47 -3.57
CA GLY A 39 1.18 6.28 -4.97
C GLY A 39 2.49 6.98 -5.33
N THR A 40 2.74 8.17 -4.78
CA THR A 40 4.00 8.90 -4.97
C THR A 40 5.16 8.20 -4.27
N THR A 41 5.02 7.83 -3.00
CA THR A 41 6.06 7.10 -2.26
C THR A 41 6.41 5.77 -2.94
N LEU A 42 5.43 5.03 -3.42
CA LEU A 42 5.69 3.78 -4.16
C LEU A 42 6.48 4.06 -5.44
N ARG A 43 6.10 5.08 -6.22
CA ARG A 43 6.83 5.45 -7.45
C ARG A 43 8.27 5.84 -7.15
N GLU A 44 8.52 6.60 -6.09
CA GLU A 44 9.86 6.96 -5.64
C GLU A 44 10.67 5.74 -5.22
N MET A 45 10.10 4.86 -4.39
CA MET A 45 10.76 3.61 -3.96
C MET A 45 11.15 2.73 -5.15
N TYR A 46 10.26 2.55 -6.13
CA TYR A 46 10.55 1.76 -7.32
C TYR A 46 11.56 2.44 -8.25
N ALA A 47 11.51 3.76 -8.37
CA ALA A 47 12.51 4.52 -9.13
C ALA A 47 13.90 4.36 -8.51
N ASP A 48 14.00 4.42 -7.18
CA ASP A 48 15.25 4.20 -6.46
C ASP A 48 15.73 2.75 -6.58
N LEU A 49 14.82 1.77 -6.47
CA LEU A 49 15.14 0.37 -6.67
C LEU A 49 15.71 0.10 -8.07
N GLY A 50 15.15 0.70 -9.11
CA GLY A 50 15.64 0.58 -10.48
C GLY A 50 17.04 1.18 -10.71
N ARG A 51 17.50 2.05 -9.81
CA ARG A 51 18.85 2.64 -9.85
C ARG A 51 19.89 1.81 -9.09
N LEU A 52 19.45 0.87 -8.25
CA LEU A 52 20.36 0.01 -7.53
C LEU A 52 20.97 -1.03 -8.49
N PRO A 53 22.28 -1.31 -8.35
CA PRO A 53 22.90 -2.39 -9.13
C PRO A 53 22.26 -3.73 -8.74
N LEU A 54 22.02 -4.56 -9.75
CA LEU A 54 21.56 -5.92 -9.52
C LEU A 54 22.59 -6.69 -8.70
N SER A 55 22.11 -7.56 -7.81
CA SER A 55 23.01 -8.50 -7.13
C SER A 55 23.66 -9.44 -8.15
N PRO A 56 24.84 -10.01 -7.83
CA PRO A 56 25.53 -10.92 -8.75
C PRO A 56 24.65 -12.08 -9.24
N SER A 57 23.82 -12.65 -8.36
CA SER A 57 22.88 -13.71 -8.73
C SER A 57 21.81 -13.25 -9.72
N LEU A 58 21.29 -12.02 -9.56
CA LEU A 58 20.31 -11.46 -10.49
C LEU A 58 20.94 -11.09 -11.83
N MET A 59 22.18 -10.61 -11.84
CA MET A 59 22.94 -10.38 -13.07
C MET A 59 23.10 -11.66 -13.89
N LEU A 60 23.41 -12.80 -13.24
CA LEU A 60 23.50 -14.09 -13.93
C LEU A 60 22.17 -14.49 -14.59
N VAL A 61 21.06 -14.26 -13.90
CA VAL A 61 19.72 -14.53 -14.45
C VAL A 61 19.42 -13.63 -15.65
N VAL A 62 19.76 -12.34 -15.57
CA VAL A 62 19.59 -11.40 -16.70
C VAL A 62 20.41 -11.87 -17.91
N CYS A 63 21.69 -12.20 -17.71
CA CYS A 63 22.53 -12.73 -18.80
C CYS A 63 21.96 -14.02 -19.41
N GLN A 64 21.39 -14.90 -18.59
CA GLN A 64 20.76 -16.14 -19.07
C GLN A 64 19.54 -15.84 -19.95
N ILE A 65 18.67 -14.91 -19.52
CA ILE A 65 17.48 -14.49 -20.26
C ILE A 65 17.86 -13.85 -21.59
N GLU A 66 18.90 -13.01 -21.60
CA GLU A 66 19.40 -12.36 -22.81
C GLU A 66 20.03 -13.38 -23.78
N ALA A 67 20.78 -14.36 -23.26
CA ALA A 67 21.33 -15.45 -24.06
C ALA A 67 20.23 -16.31 -24.71
N ASP A 68 19.17 -16.64 -23.95
CA ASP A 68 18.03 -17.41 -24.46
C ASP A 68 17.21 -16.63 -25.50
N ARG A 69 17.12 -15.29 -25.37
CA ARG A 69 16.46 -14.43 -26.36
C ARG A 69 17.29 -14.20 -27.62
N GLY A 70 18.62 -14.24 -27.51
CA GLY A 70 19.56 -14.04 -28.62
C GLY A 70 19.90 -15.32 -29.38
N ALA A 71 19.51 -16.50 -28.86
CA ALA A 71 19.75 -17.77 -29.52
C ALA A 71 18.94 -17.87 -30.82
N PRO A 72 19.58 -18.05 -32.00
CA PRO A 72 18.84 -18.34 -33.22
C PRO A 72 18.12 -19.66 -33.02
N THR A 73 16.80 -19.66 -33.18
CA THR A 73 16.00 -20.88 -33.28
C THR A 73 16.42 -21.63 -34.53
N LEU A 74 17.43 -22.49 -34.39
CA LEU A 74 17.73 -23.56 -35.33
C LEU A 74 16.59 -24.59 -35.24
N HIS A 75 15.49 -24.28 -35.92
CA HIS A 75 14.54 -25.30 -36.35
C HIS A 75 15.18 -26.04 -37.52
N GLY A 76 15.68 -27.24 -37.23
CA GLY A 76 15.99 -28.27 -38.23
C GLY A 76 14.73 -29.00 -38.67
#